data_AF-A0A2N5YNG4-F1
#
_entry.id   AF-A0A2N5YNG4-F1
#
_cell.length_a   1.000
_cell.length_b   1.000
_cell.length_c   1.000
_cell.angle_alpha   90.00
_cell.angle_beta   90.00
_cell.angle_gamma   90.00
#
_symmetry.space_group_name_H-M   'P 1'
#
loop_
_entity.id
_entity.type
_entity.pdbx_description
1 polymer ?
#
loop_
_entity_poly.entity_id
_entity_poly.type
_entity_poly.pdbx_seq_one_letter_code
_entity_poly.pdbx_strand_id
1 'polypeptide(L)'
;MMIEQLGIQFPIFKTYKFEDKKGLHYLVLTERIYKQSKTMPYNDSIKAYCYLMVKGKPELEWSMRDFIMKPNKSDSDETSIWFWSKYFDIKDFDQDGYVDPVIIYGTSGDNGTDDGRIKILIYYHNVKYGVRHQNGTLDFQRHTKIDENYYTLPVKIQDYVPEVMHKMEENDHAIFPAGYE
;
A
#
# COMPACT_ATOMS: atom_id res chain seq x y z
N MET A 1 -22.55 14.88 -2.17
CA MET A 1 -21.82 13.70 -2.69
C MET A 1 -21.19 12.99 -1.49
N MET A 2 -21.30 11.66 -1.36
CA MET A 2 -21.06 10.88 -0.12
C MET A 2 -19.68 11.09 0.56
N ILE A 3 -18.71 11.64 -0.19
CA ILE A 3 -17.32 11.86 0.22
C ILE A 3 -17.12 13.06 1.16
N GLU A 4 -17.88 14.14 1.03
CA GLU A 4 -17.68 15.37 1.84
C GLU A 4 -18.02 15.17 3.33
N GLN A 5 -18.85 14.18 3.66
CA GLN A 5 -19.26 13.87 5.03
C GLN A 5 -18.27 12.94 5.77
N LEU A 6 -17.22 12.47 5.10
CA LEU A 6 -16.28 11.47 5.64
C LEU A 6 -15.07 12.05 6.36
N GLY A 7 -14.94 13.39 6.43
CA GLY A 7 -13.80 14.05 7.08
C GLY A 7 -12.45 13.77 6.40
N ILE A 8 -12.47 13.44 5.10
CA ILE A 8 -11.27 13.18 4.30
C ILE A 8 -10.54 14.50 4.05
N GLN A 9 -9.32 14.62 4.58
CA GLN A 9 -8.53 15.86 4.55
C GLN A 9 -7.53 15.96 3.39
N PHE A 10 -7.11 14.82 2.84
CA PHE A 10 -6.12 14.77 1.76
C PHE A 10 -6.85 14.71 0.41
N PRO A 11 -6.27 15.27 -0.66
CA PRO A 11 -6.75 15.04 -2.02
C PRO A 11 -6.96 13.55 -2.30
N ILE A 12 -8.11 13.22 -2.89
CA ILE A 12 -8.39 11.84 -3.31
C ILE A 12 -7.57 11.55 -4.55
N PHE A 13 -6.70 10.56 -4.44
CA PHE A 13 -5.93 10.02 -5.55
C PHE A 13 -6.77 9.05 -6.36
N LYS A 14 -7.42 8.09 -5.69
CA LYS A 14 -8.21 7.05 -6.35
C LYS A 14 -9.25 6.45 -5.41
N THR A 15 -10.36 5.98 -5.97
CA THR A 15 -11.39 5.23 -5.23
C THR A 15 -11.69 3.93 -5.97
N TYR A 16 -11.82 2.85 -5.22
CA TYR A 16 -12.26 1.55 -5.71
C TYR A 16 -13.60 1.20 -5.07
N LYS A 17 -14.47 0.58 -5.86
CA LYS A 17 -15.75 0.04 -5.42
C LYS A 17 -15.71 -1.47 -5.63
N PHE A 18 -16.01 -2.24 -4.60
CA PHE A 18 -16.08 -3.70 -4.67
C PHE A 18 -17.20 -4.22 -3.77
N GLU A 19 -17.65 -5.44 -4.01
CA GLU A 19 -18.72 -6.08 -3.25
C GLU A 19 -18.28 -7.49 -2.88
N ASP A 20 -18.58 -7.89 -1.65
CA ASP A 20 -18.30 -9.21 -1.12
C ASP A 20 -19.50 -9.71 -0.29
N LYS A 21 -19.38 -10.85 0.40
CA LYS A 21 -20.45 -11.39 1.26
C LYS A 21 -20.89 -10.44 2.38
N LYS A 22 -20.06 -9.47 2.78
CA LYS A 22 -20.40 -8.47 3.80
C LYS A 22 -21.21 -7.32 3.21
N GLY A 23 -21.01 -7.02 1.93
CA GLY A 23 -21.80 -6.08 1.16
C GLY A 23 -20.95 -5.16 0.30
N LEU A 24 -21.46 -3.97 0.02
CA LEU A 24 -20.82 -3.01 -0.85
C LEU A 24 -19.75 -2.20 -0.10
N HIS A 25 -18.55 -2.14 -0.66
CA HIS A 25 -17.40 -1.44 -0.11
C HIS A 25 -16.88 -0.31 -0.99
N TYR A 26 -16.22 0.66 -0.34
CA TYR A 26 -15.46 1.73 -0.98
C TYR A 26 -14.08 1.84 -0.34
N LEU A 27 -13.04 1.58 -1.12
CA LEU A 27 -11.65 1.87 -0.75
C LEU A 27 -11.24 3.23 -1.32
N VAL A 28 -10.99 4.20 -0.46
CA VAL A 28 -10.59 5.57 -0.82
C VAL A 28 -9.12 5.78 -0.49
N LEU A 29 -8.32 6.10 -1.50
CA LEU A 29 -6.88 6.37 -1.41
C LEU A 29 -6.63 7.87 -1.54
N THR A 30 -5.83 8.42 -0.63
CA THR A 30 -5.57 9.85 -0.56
C THR A 30 -4.10 10.16 -0.32
N GLU A 31 -3.62 11.22 -0.94
CA GLU A 31 -2.20 11.60 -0.94
C GLU A 31 -2.07 13.08 -0.62
N ARG A 32 -1.31 13.42 0.43
CA ARG A 32 -1.11 14.81 0.86
C ARG A 32 0.06 15.42 0.10
N ILE A 33 -0.29 16.29 -0.83
CA ILE A 33 0.68 17.13 -1.56
C ILE A 33 1.24 18.17 -0.59
N TYR A 34 2.56 18.19 -0.39
CA TYR A 34 3.24 19.21 0.40
C TYR A 34 4.10 20.15 -0.44
N LYS A 35 4.48 19.74 -1.65
CA LYS A 35 5.25 20.57 -2.60
C LYS A 35 4.84 20.25 -4.02
N GLN A 36 4.54 21.29 -4.80
CA GLN A 36 4.25 21.16 -6.23
C GLN A 36 5.53 20.98 -7.05
N SER A 37 5.43 20.29 -8.17
CA SER A 37 6.51 20.12 -9.17
C SER A 37 5.94 20.31 -10.58
N LYS A 38 6.83 20.51 -11.56
CA LYS A 38 6.44 20.55 -12.98
C LYS A 38 6.05 19.18 -13.55
N THR A 39 6.54 18.10 -12.93
CA THR A 39 6.33 16.72 -13.38
C THR A 39 5.26 16.02 -12.56
N MET A 40 5.54 15.73 -11.28
CA MET A 40 4.60 15.11 -10.34
C MET A 40 4.71 15.75 -8.95
N PRO A 41 3.60 15.98 -8.25
CA PRO A 41 3.63 16.56 -6.91
C PRO A 41 4.41 15.67 -5.94
N TYR A 42 5.07 16.32 -4.97
CA TYR A 42 5.70 15.62 -3.85
C TYR A 42 4.68 15.48 -2.73
N ASN A 43 4.55 14.24 -2.26
CA ASN A 43 3.63 13.84 -1.22
C ASN A 43 4.41 13.47 0.04
N ASP A 44 4.01 13.95 1.21
CA ASP A 44 4.70 13.61 2.47
C ASP A 44 3.90 12.64 3.32
N SER A 45 2.66 12.33 2.94
CA SER A 45 1.77 11.44 3.67
C SER A 45 0.71 10.86 2.78
N ILE A 46 0.34 9.61 3.05
CA ILE A 46 -0.76 8.91 2.40
C ILE A 46 -1.77 8.43 3.45
N LYS A 47 -3.03 8.30 3.05
CA LYS A 47 -4.07 7.69 3.86
C LYS A 47 -5.00 6.84 2.99
N ALA A 48 -5.43 5.70 3.50
CA ALA A 48 -6.46 4.88 2.87
C ALA A 48 -7.56 4.59 3.87
N TYR A 49 -8.79 4.49 3.36
CA TYR A 49 -9.98 4.19 4.14
C TYR A 49 -10.79 3.15 3.40
N CYS A 50 -11.19 2.07 4.08
CA CYS A 50 -12.17 1.13 3.55
C CYS A 50 -13.47 1.30 4.32
N TYR A 51 -14.53 1.60 3.57
CA TYR A 51 -15.87 1.78 4.10
C TYR A 51 -16.79 0.66 3.62
N LEU A 52 -17.55 0.07 4.52
CA LEU A 52 -18.67 -0.80 4.22
C LEU A 52 -19.97 0.02 4.20
N MET A 53 -20.84 -0.23 3.24
CA MET A 53 -22.16 0.39 3.18
C MET A 53 -23.17 -0.38 4.02
N VAL A 54 -23.53 0.16 5.18
CA VAL A 54 -24.53 -0.40 6.08
C VAL A 54 -25.78 0.48 6.05
N LYS A 55 -26.92 -0.09 5.61
CA LYS A 55 -28.21 0.62 5.53
C LYS A 55 -28.11 1.97 4.79
N GLY A 56 -27.32 2.01 3.72
CA GLY A 56 -27.10 3.20 2.90
C GLY A 56 -26.12 4.24 3.49
N LYS A 57 -25.45 3.94 4.61
CA LYS A 57 -24.44 4.80 5.23
C LYS A 57 -23.06 4.14 5.21
N PRO A 58 -21.97 4.89 4.97
CA PRO A 58 -20.63 4.35 5.06
C PRO A 58 -20.21 4.16 6.54
N GLU A 59 -19.74 2.97 6.87
CA GLU A 59 -19.09 2.63 8.13
C GLU A 59 -17.63 2.29 7.87
N LEU A 60 -16.69 2.92 8.60
CA LEU A 60 -15.27 2.67 8.42
C LEU A 60 -14.89 1.31 8.98
N GLU A 61 -14.38 0.41 8.15
CA GLU A 61 -13.90 -0.90 8.60
C GLU A 61 -12.45 -0.84 9.06
N TRP A 62 -11.60 -0.24 8.23
CA TRP A 62 -10.20 -0.04 8.52
C TRP A 62 -9.65 1.19 7.80
N SER A 63 -8.53 1.68 8.30
CA SER A 63 -7.77 2.74 7.64
C SER A 63 -6.28 2.53 7.87
N MET A 64 -5.47 3.10 6.99
CA MET A 64 -4.03 3.21 7.17
C MET A 64 -3.57 4.63 6.91
N ARG A 65 -2.46 4.99 7.53
CA ARG A 65 -1.73 6.22 7.28
C ARG A 65 -0.24 5.92 7.28
N ASP A 66 0.50 6.53 6.37
CA ASP A 66 1.96 6.52 6.40
C ASP A 66 2.53 7.86 5.91
N PHE A 67 3.82 8.07 6.10
CA PHE A 67 4.54 9.29 5.79
C PHE A 67 6.00 9.02 5.44
N ILE A 68 6.62 9.98 4.76
CA ILE A 68 8.06 9.95 4.47
C ILE A 68 8.90 10.02 5.75
N MET A 69 9.98 9.27 5.81
CA MET A 69 11.01 9.36 6.83
C MET A 69 11.85 10.61 6.57
N LYS A 70 12.00 11.44 7.61
CA LYS A 70 12.80 12.68 7.54
C LYS A 70 14.26 12.39 7.94
N PRO A 71 15.23 13.17 7.42
CA PRO A 71 16.68 12.96 7.58
C PRO A 71 17.19 12.68 9.01
N ASN A 72 16.44 13.09 10.04
CA ASN A 72 16.90 13.02 11.43
C ASN A 72 16.65 11.66 12.10
N LYS A 73 16.24 10.61 11.37
CA LYS A 73 15.89 9.28 11.95
C LYS A 73 16.48 8.06 11.23
N SER A 74 17.06 8.23 10.05
CA SER A 74 17.74 7.18 9.27
C SER A 74 18.49 7.84 8.12
N ASP A 75 19.49 7.16 7.56
CA ASP A 75 20.24 7.56 6.35
C ASP A 75 19.37 7.59 5.06
N SER A 76 18.06 7.82 5.18
CA SER A 76 17.10 7.83 4.07
C SER A 76 16.47 9.21 3.91
N ASP A 77 16.92 9.96 2.90
CA ASP A 77 16.33 11.24 2.50
C ASP A 77 15.11 11.01 1.59
N GLU A 78 14.01 10.53 2.17
CA GLU A 78 12.77 10.35 1.42
C GLU A 78 12.15 11.69 1.04
N THR A 79 11.84 11.85 -0.25
CA THR A 79 11.28 13.07 -0.85
C THR A 79 9.80 12.94 -1.19
N SER A 80 9.29 11.73 -1.42
CA SER A 80 7.86 11.52 -1.74
C SER A 80 7.36 10.15 -1.29
N ILE A 81 6.04 10.03 -1.06
CA ILE A 81 5.32 8.76 -0.79
C ILE A 81 3.99 8.71 -1.56
N TRP A 82 3.68 7.62 -2.26
CA TRP A 82 2.43 7.50 -3.02
C TRP A 82 1.99 6.05 -3.22
N PHE A 83 0.70 5.85 -3.53
CA PHE A 83 0.13 4.54 -3.79
C PHE A 83 0.51 4.02 -5.18
N TRP A 84 1.08 2.82 -5.23
CA TRP A 84 1.49 2.19 -6.49
C TRP A 84 0.34 1.37 -7.08
N SER A 85 -0.75 2.06 -7.46
CA SER A 85 -2.03 1.43 -7.86
C SER A 85 -1.94 0.43 -9.01
N LYS A 86 -0.83 0.39 -9.75
CA LYS A 86 -0.53 -0.62 -10.79
C LYS A 86 -0.27 -2.02 -10.22
N TYR A 87 0.09 -2.15 -8.94
CA TYR A 87 0.38 -3.42 -8.28
C TYR A 87 -0.74 -3.89 -7.34
N PHE A 88 -1.85 -3.16 -7.28
CA PHE A 88 -2.93 -3.48 -6.36
C PHE A 88 -3.74 -4.66 -6.87
N ASP A 89 -4.27 -5.44 -5.94
CA ASP A 89 -5.40 -6.32 -6.22
C ASP A 89 -6.51 -6.11 -5.20
N ILE A 90 -7.74 -6.28 -5.66
CA ILE A 90 -8.95 -6.22 -4.84
C ILE A 90 -9.83 -7.36 -5.34
N LYS A 91 -9.56 -8.55 -4.83
CA LYS A 91 -10.27 -9.78 -5.18
C LYS A 91 -10.32 -10.73 -3.99
N ASP A 92 -11.21 -11.69 -4.08
CA ASP A 92 -11.29 -12.83 -3.17
C ASP A 92 -10.26 -13.88 -3.61
N PHE A 93 -9.15 -13.98 -2.90
CA PHE A 93 -8.05 -14.86 -3.29
C PHE A 93 -8.34 -16.31 -2.96
N ASP A 94 -8.86 -16.58 -1.76
CA ASP A 94 -9.07 -17.93 -1.26
C ASP A 94 -10.44 -18.53 -1.63
N GLN A 95 -11.34 -17.72 -2.21
CA GLN A 95 -12.70 -18.04 -2.63
C GLN A 95 -13.66 -18.26 -1.46
N ASP A 96 -13.41 -17.63 -0.32
CA ASP A 96 -14.29 -17.69 0.84
C ASP A 96 -15.49 -16.72 0.76
N GLY A 97 -15.50 -15.86 -0.26
CA GLY A 97 -16.52 -14.85 -0.54
C GLY A 97 -16.29 -13.50 0.13
N TYR A 98 -15.18 -13.29 0.83
CA TYR A 98 -14.68 -12.00 1.30
C TYR A 98 -13.57 -11.53 0.37
N VAL A 99 -13.50 -10.21 0.13
CA VAL A 99 -12.45 -9.65 -0.73
C VAL A 99 -11.24 -9.31 0.12
N ASP A 100 -10.04 -9.56 -0.42
CA ASP A 100 -8.76 -9.30 0.26
C ASP A 100 -7.97 -8.19 -0.46
N PRO A 101 -8.13 -6.92 -0.06
CA PRO A 101 -7.35 -5.83 -0.65
C PRO A 101 -5.85 -6.01 -0.38
N VAL A 102 -5.06 -6.02 -1.45
CA VAL A 102 -3.60 -5.94 -1.43
C VAL A 102 -3.18 -4.55 -1.91
N ILE A 103 -2.71 -3.72 -0.97
CA ILE A 103 -2.39 -2.30 -1.16
C ILE A 103 -0.89 -2.12 -1.13
N ILE A 104 -0.35 -1.51 -2.17
CA ILE A 104 1.08 -1.26 -2.30
C ILE A 104 1.35 0.24 -2.27
N TYR A 105 2.40 0.65 -1.59
CA TYR A 105 2.94 1.99 -1.79
C TYR A 105 4.44 1.95 -1.63
N GLY A 106 5.08 2.99 -2.15
CA GLY A 106 6.48 3.21 -1.91
C GLY A 106 6.82 4.67 -1.75
N THR A 107 8.08 4.88 -1.42
CA THR A 107 8.69 6.20 -1.32
C THR A 107 9.77 6.36 -2.37
N SER A 108 10.16 7.61 -2.62
CA SER A 108 11.35 7.95 -3.40
C SER A 108 12.29 8.80 -2.56
N GLY A 109 13.59 8.72 -2.85
CA GLY A 109 14.62 9.63 -2.38
C GLY A 109 15.26 10.40 -3.55
N ASP A 110 16.53 10.77 -3.39
CA ASP A 110 17.30 11.47 -4.42
C ASP A 110 17.60 10.58 -5.64
N ASN A 111 17.80 9.27 -5.45
CA ASN A 111 17.97 8.31 -6.54
C ASN A 111 16.65 7.62 -6.94
N GLY A 112 15.51 8.33 -6.82
CA GLY A 112 14.21 7.75 -7.14
C GLY A 112 13.82 6.66 -6.14
N THR A 113 13.29 5.54 -6.64
CA THR A 113 12.85 4.42 -5.79
C THR A 113 13.99 3.61 -5.19
N ASP A 114 15.21 3.75 -5.69
CA ASP A 114 16.37 2.97 -5.24
C ASP A 114 16.73 3.22 -3.76
N ASP A 115 16.44 4.42 -3.26
CA ASP A 115 16.63 4.79 -1.85
C ASP A 115 15.32 4.66 -1.04
N GLY A 116 14.25 4.20 -1.69
CA GLY A 116 12.90 4.19 -1.16
C GLY A 116 12.58 2.99 -0.28
N ARG A 117 11.42 3.06 0.36
CA ARG A 117 10.77 1.93 1.02
C ARG A 117 9.59 1.49 0.20
N ILE A 118 9.27 0.21 0.30
CA ILE A 118 8.08 -0.40 -0.27
C ILE A 118 7.31 -1.07 0.86
N LYS A 119 5.99 -0.93 0.86
CA LYS A 119 5.13 -1.69 1.75
C LYS A 119 3.99 -2.33 0.96
N ILE A 120 3.84 -3.63 1.15
CA ILE A 120 2.72 -4.43 0.66
C ILE A 120 1.85 -4.72 1.88
N LEU A 121 0.63 -4.19 1.90
CA LEU A 121 -0.33 -4.38 2.97
C LEU A 121 -1.47 -5.25 2.46
N ILE A 122 -1.70 -6.38 3.11
CA ILE A 122 -2.80 -7.29 2.83
C ILE A 122 -3.84 -7.13 3.94
N TYR A 123 -5.10 -6.96 3.56
CA TYR A 123 -6.22 -6.94 4.48
C TYR A 123 -7.04 -8.21 4.29
N TYR A 124 -6.87 -9.18 5.19
CA TYR A 124 -7.59 -10.46 5.18
C TYR A 124 -8.51 -10.50 6.41
N HIS A 125 -9.83 -10.61 6.20
CA HIS A 125 -10.84 -10.49 7.26
C HIS A 125 -10.66 -9.28 8.19
N ASN A 126 -10.37 -8.10 7.63
CA ASN A 126 -10.07 -6.86 8.36
C ASN A 126 -8.82 -6.92 9.28
N VAL A 127 -8.01 -7.99 9.19
CA VAL A 127 -6.69 -8.08 9.81
C VAL A 127 -5.64 -7.67 8.79
N LYS A 128 -4.71 -6.81 9.22
CA LYS A 128 -3.65 -6.28 8.36
C LYS A 128 -2.36 -7.09 8.52
N TYR A 129 -1.79 -7.50 7.38
CA TYR A 129 -0.49 -8.15 7.27
C TYR A 129 0.42 -7.30 6.40
N GLY A 130 1.69 -7.17 6.76
CA GLY A 130 2.64 -6.30 6.08
C GLY A 130 3.92 -7.01 5.65
N VAL A 131 4.29 -6.81 4.38
CA VAL A 131 5.66 -6.98 3.89
C VAL A 131 6.27 -5.59 3.74
N ARG A 132 7.42 -5.37 4.36
CA ARG A 132 8.12 -4.07 4.37
C ARG A 132 9.49 -4.27 3.78
N HIS A 133 9.84 -3.45 2.81
CA HIS A 133 11.12 -3.52 2.15
C HIS A 133 11.79 -2.14 2.13
N GLN A 134 13.09 -2.11 2.43
CA GLN A 134 13.98 -0.99 2.16
C GLN A 134 14.76 -1.34 0.89
N ASN A 135 14.63 -0.52 -0.16
CA ASN A 135 15.44 -0.62 -1.37
C ASN A 135 16.87 -0.14 -1.10
N GLY A 136 17.77 -0.56 -1.99
CA GLY A 136 19.14 -0.09 -2.05
C GLY A 136 19.88 -0.77 -3.20
N THR A 137 20.77 -0.03 -3.85
CA THR A 137 21.58 -0.57 -4.95
C THR A 137 22.61 -1.59 -4.45
N LEU A 138 23.03 -1.48 -3.18
CA LEU A 138 23.96 -2.41 -2.53
C LEU A 138 23.21 -3.41 -1.64
N ASP A 139 23.67 -4.65 -1.62
CA ASP A 139 23.04 -5.76 -0.90
C ASP A 139 22.79 -5.46 0.58
N PHE A 140 23.73 -4.81 1.25
CA PHE A 140 23.63 -4.49 2.68
C PHE A 140 22.65 -3.35 3.00
N GLN A 141 22.22 -2.58 1.99
CA GLN A 141 21.20 -1.54 2.14
C GLN A 141 19.79 -2.12 2.06
N ARG A 142 19.65 -3.30 1.44
CA ARG A 142 18.36 -3.94 1.23
C ARG A 142 17.91 -4.71 2.46
N HIS A 143 16.66 -4.50 2.84
CA HIS A 143 16.09 -5.22 3.98
C HIS A 143 14.60 -5.48 3.78
N THR A 144 14.23 -6.75 3.71
CA THR A 144 12.83 -7.20 3.68
C THR A 144 12.44 -7.77 5.03
N LYS A 145 11.34 -7.28 5.59
CA LYS A 145 10.70 -7.79 6.81
C LYS A 145 9.25 -8.15 6.52
N ILE A 146 8.92 -9.41 6.74
CA ILE A 146 7.57 -9.97 6.62
C ILE A 146 7.01 -10.13 8.03
N ASP A 147 5.74 -9.75 8.25
CA ASP A 147 5.06 -9.99 9.54
C ASP A 147 4.98 -11.50 9.80
N GLU A 148 5.26 -11.97 11.02
CA GLU A 148 5.31 -13.41 11.34
C GLU A 148 3.99 -14.14 11.00
N ASN A 149 2.85 -13.48 11.23
CA ASN A 149 1.53 -14.03 10.95
C ASN A 149 1.18 -14.04 9.44
N TYR A 150 2.03 -13.48 8.57
CA TYR A 150 1.83 -13.57 7.13
C TYR A 150 1.72 -15.03 6.66
N TYR A 151 2.54 -15.92 7.24
CA TYR A 151 2.55 -17.35 6.88
C TYR A 151 1.31 -18.11 7.38
N THR A 152 0.40 -17.45 8.12
CA THR A 152 -0.90 -18.02 8.48
C THR A 152 -1.99 -17.68 7.46
N LEU A 153 -1.70 -16.84 6.45
CA LEU A 153 -2.64 -16.52 5.39
C LEU A 153 -2.93 -17.74 4.50
N PRO A 154 -4.07 -17.77 3.80
CA PRO A 154 -4.29 -18.73 2.73
C PRO A 154 -3.14 -18.76 1.73
N VAL A 155 -2.78 -19.96 1.26
CA VAL A 155 -1.64 -20.18 0.34
C VAL A 155 -1.74 -19.31 -0.91
N LYS A 156 -2.94 -19.15 -1.49
CA LYS A 156 -3.15 -18.29 -2.67
C LYS A 156 -2.79 -16.82 -2.44
N ILE A 157 -2.94 -16.30 -1.22
CA ILE A 157 -2.51 -14.95 -0.86
C ILE A 157 -0.99 -14.91 -0.65
N GLN A 158 -0.44 -15.98 -0.06
CA GLN A 158 1.01 -16.11 0.10
C GLN A 158 1.71 -16.11 -1.27
N ASP A 159 1.22 -16.91 -2.22
CA ASP A 159 1.77 -17.02 -3.57
C ASP A 159 1.67 -15.72 -4.38
N TYR A 160 0.64 -14.90 -4.14
CA TYR A 160 0.43 -13.65 -4.88
C TYR A 160 1.48 -12.58 -4.57
N VAL A 161 2.00 -12.53 -3.35
CA VAL A 161 2.92 -11.46 -2.95
C VAL A 161 4.26 -11.57 -3.70
N PRO A 162 4.92 -12.75 -3.80
CA PRO A 162 6.07 -12.94 -4.68
C PRO A 162 5.79 -12.57 -6.14
N GLU A 163 4.61 -12.90 -6.69
CA GLU A 163 4.26 -12.49 -8.06
C GLU A 163 4.25 -10.96 -8.22
N VAL A 164 3.71 -10.24 -7.23
CA VAL A 164 3.71 -8.78 -7.23
C VAL A 164 5.11 -8.22 -7.01
N MET A 165 5.92 -8.83 -6.15
CA MET A 165 7.32 -8.44 -5.94
C MET A 165 8.13 -8.58 -7.22
N HIS A 166 7.99 -9.69 -7.93
CA HIS A 166 8.64 -9.91 -9.22
C HIS A 166 8.24 -8.85 -10.25
N LYS A 167 6.95 -8.50 -10.33
CA LYS A 167 6.49 -7.40 -11.19
C LYS A 167 7.10 -6.05 -10.80
N MET A 168 7.39 -5.80 -9.53
CA MET A 168 8.08 -4.56 -9.14
C MET A 168 9.54 -4.56 -9.61
N GLU A 169 10.22 -5.70 -9.55
CA GLU A 169 11.58 -5.87 -10.09
C GLU A 169 11.61 -5.71 -11.61
N GLU A 170 10.68 -6.34 -12.34
CA GLU A 170 10.56 -6.20 -13.80
C GLU A 170 10.29 -4.76 -14.27
N ASN A 171 9.75 -3.92 -13.39
CA ASN A 171 9.46 -2.51 -13.66
C ASN A 171 10.51 -1.55 -13.08
N ASP A 172 11.66 -2.06 -12.62
CA ASP A 172 12.75 -1.27 -12.02
C ASP A 172 12.29 -0.41 -10.82
N HIS A 173 11.27 -0.85 -10.08
CA HIS A 173 10.76 -0.14 -8.90
C HIS A 173 11.29 -0.72 -7.58
N ALA A 174 11.79 -1.95 -7.62
CA ALA A 174 12.27 -2.67 -6.45
C ALA A 174 13.46 -3.54 -6.79
N ILE A 175 14.30 -3.79 -5.80
CA ILE A 175 15.34 -4.82 -5.86
C ILE A 175 15.19 -5.61 -4.58
N PHE A 176 14.70 -6.84 -4.60
CA PHE A 176 14.57 -7.63 -3.37
C PHE A 176 15.84 -8.48 -3.12
N PRO A 177 16.21 -8.77 -1.85
CA PRO A 177 17.34 -9.64 -1.54
C PRO A 177 17.02 -11.08 -1.92
N ALA A 178 17.97 -11.85 -2.48
CA ALA A 178 17.72 -13.26 -2.81
C ALA A 178 17.25 -14.08 -1.59
N GLY A 179 16.34 -15.04 -1.82
CA GLY A 179 15.85 -15.97 -0.79
C GLY A 179 14.72 -15.42 0.11
N TYR A 180 13.92 -14.47 -0.40
CA TYR A 180 12.63 -14.11 0.21
C TYR A 180 11.50 -15.09 -0.12
N GLU A 181 11.71 -15.98 -1.10
CA GLU A 181 10.79 -17.01 -1.59
C GLU A 181 10.67 -18.19 -0.62
#